data_AF-A0A2A4NCK7-F1
#
_entry.id   AF-A0A2A4NCK7-F1
#
_cell.length_a   1.000
_cell.length_b   1.000
_cell.length_c   1.000
_cell.angle_alpha   90.00
_cell.angle_beta   90.00
_cell.angle_gamma   90.00
#
_symmetry.space_group_name_H-M   'P 1'
#
loop_
_entity.id
_entity.type
_entity.pdbx_description
1 polymer ?
#
loop_
_entity_poly.entity_id
_entity_poly.type
_entity_poly.pdbx_seq_one_letter_code
_entity_poly.pdbx_strand_id
1 'polypeptide(L)' 'NGDKNRPSHIHFKITASDHEELVTQLYFEGDPDIDSDPWASDKDAEDRIITLDEDSDGNKSGIFDIKMMPD' A
#
# COMPACT_ATOMS: atom_id res chain seq x y z
N ASN A 1 -14.68 17.89 -0.77
CA ASN A 1 -14.53 16.98 0.37
C ASN A 1 -15.16 15.68 -0.07
N GLY A 2 -14.36 14.68 -0.47
CA GLY A 2 -14.89 13.44 -1.03
C GLY A 2 -15.64 12.65 0.04
N ASP A 3 -16.86 12.21 -0.27
CA ASP A 3 -17.83 11.63 0.68
C ASP A 3 -17.45 10.24 1.24
N LYS A 4 -16.19 9.81 1.12
CA LYS A 4 -15.72 8.51 1.61
C LYS A 4 -14.33 8.63 2.21
N ASN A 5 -14.19 8.14 3.44
CA ASN A 5 -12.89 7.88 4.02
C ASN A 5 -12.18 6.82 3.14
N ARG A 6 -10.90 7.02 2.90
CA ARG A 6 -10.05 6.04 2.23
C ARG A 6 -9.28 5.28 3.30
N PRO A 7 -8.98 3.99 3.11
CA PRO A 7 -8.15 3.24 4.03
C PRO A 7 -6.81 3.95 4.22
N SER A 8 -6.21 3.81 5.40
CA SER A 8 -4.92 4.37 5.71
C SER A 8 -3.88 3.89 4.70
N HIS A 9 -3.10 4.82 4.14
CA HIS A 9 -2.15 4.50 3.08
C HIS A 9 -0.91 5.38 3.07
N ILE A 10 0.16 4.85 2.47
CA ILE A 10 1.41 5.58 2.19
C ILE A 10 1.60 5.65 0.68
N HIS A 11 1.84 6.85 0.15
CA HIS A 11 2.16 7.05 -1.27
C HIS A 11 3.64 6.81 -1.54
N PHE A 12 3.93 6.06 -2.60
CA PHE A 12 5.28 5.81 -3.10
C PHE A 12 5.42 6.32 -4.53
N LYS A 13 6.54 6.99 -4.79
CA LYS A 13 7.05 7.27 -6.15
C LYS A 13 8.47 6.76 -6.21
N ILE A 14 8.73 5.84 -7.12
CA ILE A 14 9.98 5.07 -7.17
C ILE A 14 10.52 5.12 -8.58
N THR A 15 11.81 5.42 -8.66
CA THR A 15 12.57 5.51 -9.91
C THR A 15 13.86 4.71 -9.74
N ALA A 16 14.22 3.93 -10.75
CA ALA A 16 15.48 3.23 -10.84
C ALA A 16 16.01 3.34 -12.27
N SER A 17 17.33 3.19 -12.48
CA SER A 17 17.89 3.14 -13.83
C SER A 17 17.35 1.91 -14.59
N ASP A 18 17.03 2.10 -15.87
CA ASP A 18 16.54 1.06 -16.78
C ASP A 18 15.22 0.39 -16.33
N HIS A 19 14.37 1.13 -15.60
CA HIS A 19 13.05 0.68 -15.13
C HIS A 19 12.01 1.80 -15.23
N GLU A 20 10.77 1.41 -15.54
CA GLU A 20 9.65 2.34 -15.60
C GLU A 20 9.38 2.98 -14.22
N GLU A 21 8.99 4.26 -14.22
CA GLU A 21 8.57 4.94 -13.00
C GLU A 21 7.35 4.24 -12.38
N LEU A 22 7.45 3.87 -11.11
CA LEU A 22 6.35 3.27 -10.36
C LEU A 22 5.75 4.30 -9.40
N VAL A 23 4.49 4.67 -9.64
CA VAL A 23 3.65 5.40 -8.70
C VAL A 23 2.62 4.44 -8.12
N THR A 24 2.67 4.22 -6.81
CA THR A 24 1.81 3.25 -6.12
C THR A 24 1.45 3.72 -4.71
N GLN A 25 0.61 2.95 -4.02
CA GLN A 25 0.20 3.19 -2.65
C GLN A 25 0.16 1.88 -1.86
N LEU A 26 0.59 1.93 -0.61
CA LEU A 26 0.56 0.84 0.37
C LEU A 26 -0.65 0.99 1.29
N TYR A 27 -1.28 -0.10 1.66
CA TYR A 27 -2.38 -0.21 2.62
C TYR A 27 -2.02 -1.17 3.75
N PHE A 28 -2.85 -1.22 4.78
CA PHE A 28 -2.63 -2.05 5.95
C PHE A 28 -3.78 -3.03 6.16
N GLU A 29 -3.44 -4.28 6.42
CA GLU A 29 -4.41 -5.33 6.70
C GLU A 29 -5.33 -4.95 7.89
N GLY A 30 -6.62 -5.24 7.75
CA GLY A 30 -7.62 -4.98 8.78
C GLY A 30 -8.20 -3.55 8.78
N ASP A 31 -7.78 -2.68 7.86
CA ASP A 31 -8.42 -1.36 7.70
C ASP A 31 -9.88 -1.53 7.20
N PRO A 32 -10.88 -0.98 7.92
CA PRO A 32 -12.30 -1.21 7.63
C PRO A 32 -12.78 -0.57 6.32
N ASP A 33 -12.02 0.37 5.76
CA ASP A 33 -12.43 1.09 4.55
C ASP A 33 -11.94 0.39 3.26
N ILE A 34 -11.12 -0.67 3.34
CA ILE A 34 -10.56 -1.41 2.18
C ILE A 34 -11.66 -1.90 1.23
N ASP A 35 -12.66 -2.60 1.75
CA ASP A 35 -13.73 -3.22 0.94
C ASP A 35 -14.54 -2.19 0.14
N SER A 36 -14.55 -0.93 0.60
CA SER A 36 -15.33 0.15 0.01
C SER A 36 -14.52 1.09 -0.90
N ASP A 37 -13.18 1.02 -0.83
CA ASP A 37 -12.26 1.83 -1.62
C ASP A 37 -11.95 1.10 -2.95
N PRO A 38 -12.23 1.72 -4.11
CA PRO A 38 -12.10 1.05 -5.40
C PRO A 38 -10.64 0.73 -5.79
N TRP A 39 -9.65 1.30 -5.10
CA TRP A 39 -8.23 1.04 -5.38
C TRP A 39 -7.63 -0.02 -4.44
N ALA A 40 -8.14 -0.11 -3.21
CA ALA A 40 -7.72 -1.09 -2.22
C ALA A 40 -8.47 -2.43 -2.38
N SER A 41 -9.75 -2.40 -2.77
CA SER A 41 -10.55 -3.61 -3.02
C SER A 41 -10.28 -4.28 -4.37
N ASP A 42 -9.43 -3.68 -5.22
CA ASP A 42 -9.03 -4.31 -6.47
C ASP A 42 -8.23 -5.59 -6.18
N LYS A 43 -8.54 -6.68 -6.88
CA LYS A 43 -7.79 -7.95 -6.77
C LYS A 43 -6.29 -7.78 -7.04
N ASP A 44 -5.90 -6.80 -7.85
CA ASP A 44 -4.51 -6.51 -8.18
C ASP A 44 -3.84 -5.63 -7.10
N ALA A 45 -4.55 -5.31 -6.02
CA ALA A 45 -4.04 -4.58 -4.85
C ALA A 45 -3.57 -5.49 -3.72
N GLU A 46 -3.73 -6.82 -3.81
CA GLU A 46 -3.40 -7.77 -2.73
C GLU A 46 -1.95 -7.59 -2.25
N ASP A 47 -0.98 -7.49 -3.17
CA ASP A 47 0.43 -7.26 -2.85
C ASP A 47 0.73 -5.85 -2.26
N ARG A 48 -0.26 -4.96 -2.23
CA ARG A 48 -0.17 -3.62 -1.65
C ARG A 48 -0.80 -3.54 -0.26
N ILE A 49 -1.35 -4.62 0.28
CA ILE A 49 -1.93 -4.66 1.62
C ILE A 49 -0.98 -5.47 2.51
N ILE A 50 -0.31 -4.82 3.46
CA ILE A 50 0.66 -5.50 4.34
C ILE A 50 0.12 -5.70 5.74
N THR A 51 0.55 -6.79 6.37
CA THR A 51 0.42 -6.98 7.81
C THR A 51 1.47 -6.13 8.54
N LEU A 52 1.11 -5.64 9.73
CA LEU A 52 2.03 -4.96 10.62
C LEU A 52 2.20 -5.77 11.91
N ASP A 53 3.46 -6.00 12.27
CA ASP A 53 3.84 -6.52 13.58
C ASP A 53 4.03 -5.36 14.56
N GLU A 54 3.50 -5.52 15.77
CA GLU A 54 3.66 -4.55 16.87
C GLU A 54 4.67 -5.07 17.89
N ASP A 55 5.67 -4.25 18.23
CA ASP A 55 6.65 -4.57 19.26
C ASP A 55 6.14 -4.27 20.69
N SER A 56 6.95 -4.60 21.71
CA SER A 56 6.59 -4.37 23.12
C SER A 56 6.44 -2.90 23.50
N ASP A 57 6.96 -1.99 22.68
CA ASP A 57 6.91 -0.54 22.89
C ASP A 57 5.74 0.10 22.12
N GLY A 58 4.96 -0.71 21.38
CA GLY A 58 3.81 -0.27 20.58
C GLY A 58 4.18 0.27 19.19
N ASN A 59 5.42 0.07 18.72
CA ASN A 59 5.79 0.45 17.36
C ASN A 59 5.32 -0.61 16.38
N LYS A 60 4.77 -0.17 15.26
CA LYS A 60 4.32 -1.05 14.17
C LYS A 60 5.35 -1.09 13.04
N SER A 61 5.65 -2.28 12.54
CA SER A 61 6.60 -2.51 11.46
C SER A 61 6.07 -3.56 10.48
N GLY A 62 6.47 -3.48 9.21
CA GLY A 62 6.07 -4.43 8.18
C GLY A 62 6.98 -4.33 6.95
N ILE A 63 6.83 -5.29 6.04
CA ILE A 63 7.63 -5.39 4.81
C ILE A 63 6.72 -5.11 3.61
N PHE A 64 7.15 -4.21 2.73
CA PHE A 64 6.49 -3.94 1.46
C PHE A 64 7.49 -4.19 0.32
N ASP A 65 7.33 -5.32 -0.36
CA ASP A 65 8.18 -5.72 -1.47
C ASP A 65 7.74 -5.05 -2.77
N ILE A 66 8.71 -4.48 -3.50
CA ILE A 66 8.42 -3.67 -4.69
C ILE A 66 9.09 -4.27 -5.91
N LYS A 67 8.26 -4.57 -6.91
CA LYS A 67 8.71 -5.03 -8.23
C LYS A 67 8.51 -3.93 -9.25
N MET A 68 9.59 -3.53 -9.92
CA MET A 68 9.57 -2.55 -11.00
C MET A 68 9.65 -3.25 -12.36
N MET A 69 9.00 -2.69 -13.38
CA MET A 69 9.13 -3.17 -14.76
C MET A 69 10.40 -2.60 -15.40
N PRO A 70 11.19 -3.40 -16.12
CA PRO A 70 12.29 -2.87 -16.91
C PRO A 70 11.78 -2.01 -18.06
N ASP A 71 12.56 -0.99 -18.44
CA ASP A 71 12.29 -0.14 -19.63
C ASP A 71 12.46 -0.91 -20.97
#